data_AF-U5DKK4-F1
#
_entry.id   AF-U5DKK4-F1
#
_cell.length_a   1.000
_cell.length_b   1.000
_cell.length_c   1.000
_cell.angle_alpha   90.00
_cell.angle_beta   90.00
_cell.angle_gamma   90.00
#
_symmetry.space_group_name_H-M   'P 1'
#
loop_
_entity.id
_entity.type
_entity.pdbx_description
1 polymer ?
#
loop_
_entity_poly.entity_id
_entity_poly.type
_entity_poly.pdbx_seq_one_letter_code
_entity_poly.pdbx_strand_id
1 'polypeptide(L)'
;MVTAKAKGFESRAYPDYANWRAGLTEDPSIMGGEPVFPNSRLTAYHIGSMLDRSPDAATEAEILEDYPFLSEQDLRFAQVYARSNPRA
;
A
#
# COMPACT_ATOMS: atom_id res chain seq x y z
N MET A 1 -25.53 8.15 -2.73
CA MET A 1 -24.79 8.47 -1.49
C MET A 1 -24.01 7.25 -1.04
N VAL A 2 -22.78 7.09 -1.52
CA VAL A 2 -21.78 6.14 -0.99
C VAL A 2 -20.47 6.84 -1.36
N THR A 3 -19.56 7.20 -0.46
CA THR A 3 -18.70 6.29 0.30
C THR A 3 -17.99 7.13 1.37
N ALA A 4 -18.33 6.95 2.65
CA ALA A 4 -17.65 7.62 3.77
C ALA A 4 -17.32 6.63 4.91
N LYS A 5 -17.19 5.33 4.58
CA LYS A 5 -17.01 4.26 5.58
C LYS A 5 -15.59 3.68 5.69
N ALA A 6 -14.68 3.94 4.75
CA ALA A 6 -13.34 3.32 4.78
C ALA A 6 -12.42 3.95 5.85
N LYS A 7 -12.36 5.29 5.91
CA LYS A 7 -11.34 6.01 6.69
C LYS A 7 -11.42 5.81 8.22
N GLY A 8 -12.61 5.49 8.75
CA GLY A 8 -12.85 5.34 10.20
C GLY A 8 -12.87 3.90 10.70
N PHE A 9 -12.98 2.90 9.81
CA PHE A 9 -12.98 1.48 10.19
C PHE A 9 -11.56 0.93 10.35
N GLU A 10 -10.66 1.30 9.44
CA GLU A 10 -9.27 0.83 9.44
C GLU A 10 -8.48 1.31 10.66
N SER A 11 -8.71 2.54 11.15
CA SER A 11 -7.92 3.15 12.22
C SER A 11 -8.17 2.58 13.63
N ARG A 12 -9.34 2.00 13.88
CA ARG A 12 -9.70 1.44 15.20
C ARG A 12 -9.48 -0.08 15.28
N ALA A 13 -9.45 -0.77 14.14
CA ALA A 13 -9.26 -2.21 14.05
C ALA A 13 -7.79 -2.62 13.83
N TYR A 14 -6.97 -1.77 13.19
CA TYR A 14 -5.57 -2.08 12.85
C TYR A 14 -4.67 -0.85 13.05
N PRO A 15 -4.27 -0.54 14.30
CA PRO A 15 -3.41 0.62 14.58
C PRO A 15 -2.12 0.60 13.76
N ASP A 16 -1.56 -0.59 13.51
CA ASP A 16 -0.36 -0.77 12.70
C ASP A 16 -0.56 -0.38 11.23
N TYR A 17 -1.73 -0.69 10.65
CA TYR A 17 -2.06 -0.27 9.28
C TYR A 17 -2.25 1.24 9.20
N ALA A 18 -2.93 1.85 10.17
CA ALA A 18 -3.13 3.30 10.19
C ALA A 18 -1.80 4.06 10.32
N ASN A 19 -0.91 3.58 11.20
CA ASN A 19 0.44 4.13 11.35
C ASN A 19 1.26 3.96 10.07
N TRP A 20 1.22 2.78 9.46
CA TRP A 20 1.84 2.52 8.17
C TRP A 20 1.33 3.47 7.08
N ARG A 21 0.00 3.63 6.97
CA ARG A 21 -0.64 4.47 5.96
C ARG A 21 -0.29 5.95 6.11
N ALA A 22 -0.11 6.41 7.35
CA ALA A 22 0.34 7.77 7.66
C ALA A 22 1.82 7.99 7.35
N GLY A 23 2.62 6.93 7.23
CA GLY A 23 4.03 6.99 6.83
C GLY A 23 4.23 7.12 5.32
N LEU A 24 3.21 6.91 4.50
CA LEU A 24 3.29 7.11 3.05
C LEU A 24 3.32 8.60 2.70
N THR A 25 3.96 8.92 1.58
CA THR A 25 3.99 10.28 1.03
C THR A 25 2.84 10.46 0.03
N GLU A 26 2.07 11.54 0.20
CA GLU A 26 1.05 12.00 -0.75
C GLU A 26 1.35 13.44 -1.16
N ASP A 27 1.80 13.62 -2.40
CA ASP A 27 2.12 14.93 -2.95
C ASP A 27 1.55 14.99 -4.38
N PRO A 28 0.67 15.95 -4.72
CA PRO A 28 0.12 16.09 -6.07
C PRO A 28 1.17 16.16 -7.19
N SER A 29 2.39 16.61 -6.89
CA SER A 29 3.53 16.65 -7.82
C SER A 29 4.22 15.29 -8.02
N ILE A 30 3.96 14.32 -7.15
CA ILE A 30 4.51 12.96 -7.20
C ILE A 30 3.38 11.99 -7.53
N MET A 31 3.47 11.35 -8.71
CA MET A 31 2.48 10.36 -9.16
C MET A 31 1.02 10.84 -9.05
N GLY A 32 0.77 12.15 -9.21
CA GLY A 32 -0.58 12.72 -9.14
C GLY A 32 -1.22 12.69 -7.76
N GLY A 33 -0.42 12.61 -6.68
CA GLY A 33 -0.93 12.55 -5.30
C GLY A 33 -1.25 11.14 -4.81
N GLU A 34 -0.89 10.11 -5.58
CA GLU A 34 -1.02 8.74 -5.12
C GLU A 34 -0.11 8.46 -3.91
N PRO A 35 -0.55 7.68 -2.90
CA PRO A 35 0.32 7.28 -1.80
C PRO A 35 1.53 6.47 -2.28
N VAL A 36 2.73 7.02 -2.08
CA VAL A 36 4.00 6.39 -2.41
C VAL A 36 4.82 6.09 -1.16
N PHE A 37 5.70 5.10 -1.25
CA PHE A 37 6.70 4.86 -0.21
C PHE A 37 7.68 6.05 -0.13
N PRO A 38 8.11 6.46 1.08
CA PRO A 38 8.99 7.61 1.25
C PRO A 38 10.25 7.57 0.38
N ASN A 39 10.66 8.74 -0.12
CA ASN A 39 11.85 8.90 -0.98
C ASN A 39 11.82 8.05 -2.27
N SER A 40 10.64 7.64 -2.72
CA SER A 40 10.46 6.86 -3.94
C SER A 40 9.30 7.42 -4.77
N ARG A 41 9.12 6.87 -5.97
CA ARG A 41 7.87 7.01 -6.74
C ARG A 41 7.09 5.70 -6.79
N LEU A 42 7.45 4.74 -5.93
CA LEU A 42 6.82 3.43 -5.86
C LEU A 42 5.52 3.56 -5.08
N THR A 43 4.41 3.33 -5.76
CA THR A 43 3.08 3.49 -5.15
C THR A 43 2.72 2.27 -4.31
N ALA A 44 2.02 2.48 -3.19
CA ALA A 44 1.51 1.37 -2.39
C ALA A 44 0.50 0.49 -3.17
N TYR A 45 -0.30 1.10 -4.05
CA TYR A 45 -1.21 0.35 -4.92
C TYR A 45 -0.47 -0.61 -5.85
N HIS A 46 0.63 -0.16 -6.47
CA HIS A 46 1.41 -1.00 -7.39
C HIS A 46 1.88 -2.29 -6.71
N ILE A 47 2.57 -2.18 -5.57
CA ILE A 47 3.05 -3.33 -4.79
C ILE A 47 1.88 -4.23 -4.36
N GLY A 48 0.83 -3.63 -3.80
CA GLY A 48 -0.35 -4.39 -3.40
C GLY A 48 -1.01 -5.15 -4.55
N SER A 49 -1.08 -4.53 -5.73
CA SER A 49 -1.65 -5.16 -6.92
C SER A 49 -0.81 -6.30 -7.48
N MET A 50 0.53 -6.23 -7.34
CA MET A 50 1.42 -7.34 -7.72
C MET A 50 1.12 -8.56 -6.85
N LEU A 51 1.06 -8.35 -5.53
CA LEU A 51 0.77 -9.39 -4.55
C LEU A 51 -0.66 -9.93 -4.68
N ASP A 52 -1.62 -9.13 -5.12
CA ASP A 52 -2.98 -9.61 -5.40
C ASP A 52 -3.06 -10.54 -6.61
N ARG A 53 -2.21 -10.32 -7.61
CA ARG A 53 -2.15 -11.19 -8.81
C ARG A 53 -1.40 -12.49 -8.54
N SER A 54 -0.35 -12.45 -7.73
CA SER A 54 0.42 -13.64 -7.33
C SER A 54 0.77 -13.58 -5.84
N PRO A 55 -0.09 -14.13 -4.96
CA PRO A 55 0.12 -14.09 -3.51
C PRO A 55 0.99 -15.26 -3.04
N ASP A 56 2.21 -15.37 -3.57
CA ASP A 56 3.16 -16.42 -3.21
C ASP A 56 4.49 -15.85 -2.67
N ALA A 57 5.20 -16.69 -1.91
CA ALA A 57 6.45 -16.31 -1.26
C ALA A 57 7.59 -15.99 -2.25
N ALA A 58 7.53 -16.53 -3.48
CA ALA A 58 8.51 -16.19 -4.50
C ALA A 58 8.33 -14.75 -4.96
N THR A 59 7.08 -14.33 -5.18
CA THR A 59 6.72 -12.95 -5.54
C THR A 59 7.10 -11.97 -4.43
N GLU A 60 6.84 -12.33 -3.15
CA GLU A 60 7.28 -11.51 -2.02
C GLU A 60 8.81 -11.34 -1.99
N ALA A 61 9.57 -12.43 -2.20
CA ALA A 61 11.02 -12.39 -2.21
C ALA A 61 11.57 -11.55 -3.38
N GLU A 62 11.01 -11.70 -4.59
CA GLU A 62 11.38 -10.90 -5.77
C GLU A 62 11.14 -9.40 -5.51
N ILE A 63 10.00 -9.03 -4.93
CA ILE A 63 9.69 -7.63 -4.59
C ILE A 63 10.69 -7.08 -3.57
N LEU A 64 11.05 -7.85 -2.55
CA LEU A 64 12.03 -7.41 -1.54
C LEU A 64 13.46 -7.34 -2.09
N GLU A 65 13.79 -8.17 -3.09
CA GLU A 65 15.06 -8.10 -3.81
C GLU A 65 15.14 -6.82 -4.67
N ASP A 66 14.09 -6.53 -5.44
CA ASP A 66 14.02 -5.36 -6.32
C ASP A 66 13.89 -4.04 -5.53
N TYR A 67 13.22 -4.09 -4.37
CA TYR A 67 12.94 -2.92 -3.52
C TYR A 67 13.39 -3.16 -2.08
N PRO A 68 14.71 -3.15 -1.82
CA PRO A 68 15.29 -3.52 -0.52
C PRO A 68 14.99 -2.55 0.62
N PHE A 69 14.33 -1.42 0.34
CA PHE A 69 13.84 -0.49 1.34
C PHE A 69 12.45 -0.85 1.87
N LEU A 70 11.76 -1.82 1.25
CA LEU A 70 10.48 -2.35 1.72
C LEU A 70 10.70 -3.41 2.79
N SER A 71 9.74 -3.50 3.70
CA SER A 71 9.61 -4.59 4.67
C SER A 71 8.49 -5.54 4.30
N GLU A 72 8.47 -6.74 4.88
CA GLU A 72 7.32 -7.65 4.76
C GLU A 72 6.01 -7.01 5.24
N GLN A 73 6.09 -6.11 6.24
CA GLN A 73 4.92 -5.37 6.71
C GLN A 73 4.39 -4.43 5.62
N ASP A 74 5.26 -3.79 4.86
CA ASP A 74 4.87 -2.97 3.70
C ASP A 74 4.14 -3.80 2.66
N LEU A 75 4.62 -5.01 2.37
CA LEU A 75 3.96 -5.91 1.41
C LEU A 75 2.54 -6.25 1.85
N ARG A 76 2.39 -6.72 3.10
CA ARG A 76 1.08 -7.10 3.65
C ARG A 76 0.09 -5.94 3.64
N PHE A 77 0.51 -4.76 4.08
CA PHE A 77 -0.37 -3.59 4.14
C PHE A 77 -0.60 -2.95 2.78
N ALA A 78 0.35 -2.99 1.86
CA ALA A 78 0.14 -2.58 0.47
C ALA A 78 -0.92 -3.45 -0.20
N GLN A 79 -0.91 -4.78 0.02
CA GLN A 79 -1.93 -5.68 -0.51
C GLN A 79 -3.32 -5.35 0.06
N VAL A 80 -3.43 -5.10 1.37
CA VAL A 80 -4.69 -4.61 1.98
C VAL A 80 -5.13 -3.28 1.36
N TYR A 81 -4.20 -2.33 1.19
CA TYR A 81 -4.48 -1.03 0.59
C TYR A 81 -5.02 -1.16 -0.84
N ALA A 82 -4.42 -1.99 -1.69
CA ALA A 82 -4.88 -2.21 -3.06
C ALA A 82 -6.31 -2.79 -3.10
N ARG A 83 -6.61 -3.78 -2.25
CA ARG A 83 -7.96 -4.36 -2.12
C ARG A 83 -9.00 -3.35 -1.62
N SER A 84 -8.63 -2.46 -0.70
CA SER A 84 -9.49 -1.40 -0.17
C SER A 84 -9.70 -0.24 -1.16
N ASN A 85 -8.85 -0.12 -2.18
CA ASN A 85 -8.87 1.00 -3.14
C ASN A 85 -8.87 0.49 -4.60
N PRO A 86 -9.89 -0.30 -5.01
CA PRO A 86 -9.92 -0.89 -6.35
C PRO A 86 -9.96 0.20 -7.42
N ARG A 87 -9.15 0.04 -8.47
CA ARG A 87 -9.21 0.88 -9.67
C ARG A 87 -10.20 0.30 -10.67
N ALA A 88 -10.91 1.20 -11.35
CA ALA A 88 -11.85 0.88 -12.43
C ALA A 88 -11.13 0.42 -13.70
#